data_AF-A0A7D5P3J1-F1
#
_entry.id   AF-A0A7D5P3J1-F1
#
_cell.length_a   1.000
_cell.length_b   1.000
_cell.length_c   1.000
_cell.angle_alpha   90.00
_cell.angle_beta   90.00
_cell.angle_gamma   90.00
#
_symmetry.space_group_name_H-M   'P 1'
#
loop_
_entity.id
_entity.type
_entity.pdbx_description
1 polymer ?
#
loop_
_entity_poly.entity_id
_entity_poly.type
_entity_poly.pdbx_seq_one_letter_code
_entity_poly.pdbx_strand_id
1 'polypeptide(L)'
;MTRLDRETGTDAFPPSIPTVAALALAASLAWAGVAVAGPAGPGAPSAVGAERDANRVGSDANAAARTPNESETPRPNGTDAVDLDVKEIRNCGDRCRRVTANVTNNGTESLRNVTVETRIRAADSRIWSRDHRFGNLSANASADRTARIELSLGEILRVARNDGRVRIETTVRWDGGTATFTERRRVLD
;
A
#
# COMPACT_ATOMS: atom_id res chain seq x y z
N MET A 1 -27.82 -39.22 50.27
CA MET A 1 -26.48 -39.83 50.32
C MET A 1 -26.38 -40.87 49.21
N THR A 2 -25.81 -40.50 48.05
CA THR A 2 -25.38 -41.35 46.91
C THR A 2 -24.74 -40.37 45.89
N ARG A 3 -23.42 -40.12 45.92
CA ARG A 3 -22.30 -40.79 45.23
C ARG A 3 -22.45 -40.95 43.70
N LEU A 4 -21.54 -40.27 42.99
CA LEU A 4 -20.93 -40.52 41.66
C LEU A 4 -21.90 -40.57 40.46
N ASP A 5 -21.61 -39.98 39.30
CA ASP A 5 -20.38 -40.12 38.53
C ASP A 5 -19.92 -38.88 37.77
N ARG A 6 -18.60 -38.84 37.62
CA ARG A 6 -17.76 -37.93 36.84
C ARG A 6 -17.61 -38.56 35.47
N GLU A 7 -18.13 -37.94 34.42
CA GLU A 7 -17.77 -38.28 33.04
C GLU A 7 -16.84 -37.18 32.48
N THR A 8 -15.54 -37.44 32.62
CA THR A 8 -14.47 -36.76 31.92
C THR A 8 -14.47 -37.21 30.46
N GLY A 9 -15.14 -36.45 29.60
CA GLY A 9 -15.04 -36.59 28.14
C GLY A 9 -13.63 -36.26 27.68
N THR A 10 -12.86 -37.32 27.44
CA THR A 10 -11.51 -37.26 26.87
C THR A 10 -11.66 -37.41 25.35
N ASP A 11 -11.95 -36.32 24.65
CA ASP A 11 -11.95 -36.33 23.19
C ASP A 11 -10.51 -36.13 22.68
N ALA A 12 -10.00 -37.22 22.13
CA ALA A 12 -8.68 -37.38 21.58
C ALA A 12 -8.51 -36.51 20.31
N PHE A 13 -7.59 -35.55 20.38
CA PHE A 13 -7.06 -34.86 19.19
C PHE A 13 -6.13 -35.83 18.43
N PRO A 14 -6.29 -36.02 17.11
CA PRO A 14 -5.31 -36.76 16.32
C PRO A 14 -4.02 -35.93 16.15
N PRO A 15 -2.83 -36.56 16.14
CA PRO A 15 -1.58 -35.87 15.84
C PRO A 15 -1.47 -35.58 14.33
N SER A 16 -1.43 -34.30 13.98
CA SER A 16 -1.06 -33.83 12.64
C SER A 16 0.44 -34.07 12.42
N ILE A 17 0.78 -35.02 11.54
CA ILE A 17 2.16 -35.31 11.12
C ILE A 17 2.68 -34.16 10.23
N PRO A 18 3.85 -33.56 10.49
CA PRO A 18 4.49 -32.63 9.56
C PRO A 18 5.28 -33.42 8.51
N THR A 19 4.80 -33.40 7.26
CA THR A 19 5.58 -33.90 6.11
C THR A 19 6.66 -32.88 5.77
N VAL A 20 7.88 -33.16 6.22
CA VAL A 20 9.11 -32.49 5.76
C VAL A 20 9.48 -33.10 4.41
N ALA A 21 9.31 -32.35 3.32
CA ALA A 21 9.85 -32.71 2.01
C ALA A 21 11.04 -31.78 1.69
N ALA A 22 12.21 -32.39 1.66
CA ALA A 22 13.49 -31.77 1.44
C ALA A 22 13.73 -31.37 -0.02
N LEU A 23 14.46 -30.25 -0.16
CA LEU A 23 15.38 -29.84 -1.22
C LEU A 23 15.56 -30.75 -2.43
N ALA A 24 15.34 -30.16 -3.62
CA ALA A 24 16.14 -30.46 -4.80
C ALA A 24 16.56 -29.14 -5.48
N LEU A 25 17.87 -28.86 -5.42
CA LEU A 25 18.58 -27.88 -6.23
C LEU A 25 18.56 -28.34 -7.69
N ALA A 26 18.21 -27.44 -8.60
CA ALA A 26 18.62 -27.52 -10.01
C ALA A 26 18.93 -26.11 -10.52
N ALA A 27 20.22 -25.89 -10.76
CA ALA A 27 20.75 -24.72 -11.44
C ALA A 27 20.53 -24.85 -12.95
N SER A 28 20.12 -23.75 -13.60
CA SER A 28 20.40 -23.55 -15.02
C SER A 28 20.45 -22.05 -15.32
N LEU A 29 21.68 -21.60 -15.55
CA LEU A 29 22.03 -20.33 -16.19
C LEU A 29 21.64 -20.41 -17.68
N ALA A 30 20.92 -19.40 -18.17
CA ALA A 30 20.88 -19.10 -19.59
C ALA A 30 20.84 -17.57 -19.77
N TRP A 31 22.00 -17.02 -20.13
CA TRP A 31 22.13 -15.67 -20.66
C TRP A 31 21.53 -15.60 -22.06
N ALA A 32 20.74 -14.56 -22.33
CA ALA A 32 20.46 -14.10 -23.69
C ALA A 32 20.55 -12.57 -23.69
N GLY A 33 21.71 -12.07 -24.13
CA GLY A 33 21.92 -10.65 -24.36
C GLY A 33 21.16 -10.19 -25.62
N VAL A 34 20.62 -8.98 -25.57
CA VAL A 34 20.17 -8.27 -26.77
C VAL A 34 20.89 -6.93 -26.79
N ALA A 35 21.93 -6.86 -27.62
CA ALA A 35 22.53 -5.62 -28.05
C ALA A 35 21.70 -5.07 -29.20
N VAL A 36 21.04 -3.93 -29.01
CA VAL A 36 20.39 -3.20 -30.11
C VAL A 36 21.34 -2.09 -30.54
N ALA A 37 22.06 -2.34 -31.63
CA ALA A 37 22.78 -1.32 -32.38
C ALA A 37 21.76 -0.49 -33.17
N GLY A 38 21.71 0.82 -32.93
CA GLY A 38 20.92 1.79 -33.69
C GLY A 38 21.86 2.81 -34.37
N PRO A 39 21.58 3.23 -35.61
CA PRO A 39 22.58 3.79 -36.53
C PRO A 39 22.94 5.25 -36.25
N ALA A 40 24.15 5.59 -36.69
CA ALA A 40 24.70 6.94 -36.76
C ALA A 40 24.16 7.73 -37.97
N GLY A 41 23.86 9.01 -37.72
CA GLY A 41 23.88 10.13 -38.67
C GLY A 41 22.58 10.43 -39.44
N PRO A 42 22.44 11.63 -40.07
CA PRO A 42 23.41 12.71 -40.21
C PRO A 42 22.86 14.13 -39.87
N GLY A 43 23.73 15.15 -39.91
CA GLY A 43 23.32 16.51 -40.28
C GLY A 43 23.54 17.60 -39.22
N ALA A 44 24.63 18.35 -39.42
CA ALA A 44 24.91 19.63 -38.76
C ALA A 44 24.25 20.80 -39.57
N PRO A 45 24.50 22.10 -39.27
CA PRO A 45 23.46 23.08 -38.93
C PRO A 45 23.25 24.20 -39.97
N SER A 46 22.14 24.93 -39.89
CA SER A 46 21.86 26.27 -40.47
C SER A 46 20.38 26.62 -40.19
N ALA A 47 19.91 27.85 -40.01
CA ALA A 47 20.48 29.17 -39.87
C ALA A 47 19.38 30.10 -39.28
N VAL A 48 19.83 31.29 -38.89
CA VAL A 48 19.13 32.50 -38.43
C VAL A 48 17.77 32.85 -39.05
N GLY A 49 16.95 33.55 -38.26
CA GLY A 49 16.14 34.68 -38.73
C GLY A 49 14.62 34.55 -38.52
N ALA A 50 14.08 35.34 -37.59
CA ALA A 50 13.07 36.38 -37.84
C ALA A 50 12.23 36.67 -36.59
N GLU A 51 12.38 37.90 -36.11
CA GLU A 51 11.53 38.59 -35.15
C GLU A 51 10.09 38.68 -35.69
N ARG A 52 9.08 38.43 -34.84
CA ARG A 52 7.78 39.12 -34.91
C ARG A 52 7.17 39.26 -33.52
N ASP A 53 7.16 40.51 -33.08
CA ASP A 53 6.22 41.10 -32.14
C ASP A 53 4.76 40.74 -32.49
N ALA A 54 3.98 40.34 -31.48
CA ALA A 54 2.54 40.60 -31.42
C ALA A 54 2.00 40.27 -30.01
N ASN A 55 1.96 41.34 -29.19
CA ASN A 55 0.91 41.62 -28.22
C ASN A 55 -0.37 40.77 -28.36
N ARG A 56 -0.69 39.96 -27.35
CA ARG A 56 -2.05 39.48 -27.11
C ARG A 56 -2.35 39.39 -25.61
N VAL A 57 -3.03 40.44 -25.15
CA VAL A 57 -4.26 40.46 -24.35
C VAL A 57 -4.34 39.47 -23.18
N GLY A 58 -4.54 40.04 -22.00
CA GLY A 58 -4.77 39.35 -20.74
C GLY A 58 -5.77 38.20 -20.84
N SER A 59 -5.41 37.11 -20.17
CA SER A 59 -6.37 36.12 -19.72
C SER A 59 -6.24 36.07 -18.22
N ASP A 60 -7.26 36.61 -17.57
CA ASP A 60 -7.61 36.35 -16.17
C ASP A 60 -7.77 34.85 -15.97
N ALA A 61 -6.64 34.15 -15.84
CA ALA A 61 -6.62 32.83 -15.24
C ALA A 61 -6.72 33.06 -13.74
N ASN A 62 -7.96 33.18 -13.27
CA ASN A 62 -8.35 32.84 -11.91
C ASN A 62 -7.93 31.39 -11.65
N ALA A 63 -6.65 31.20 -11.40
CA ALA A 63 -6.10 30.02 -10.77
C ALA A 63 -6.59 30.10 -9.33
N ALA A 64 -7.84 29.70 -9.12
CA ALA A 64 -8.32 29.23 -7.84
C ALA A 64 -7.36 28.11 -7.43
N ALA A 65 -6.34 28.50 -6.68
CA ALA A 65 -5.49 27.62 -5.93
C ALA A 65 -6.44 26.80 -5.07
N ARG A 66 -6.77 25.59 -5.53
CA ARG A 66 -7.51 24.63 -4.73
C ARG A 66 -6.59 24.34 -3.56
N THR A 67 -7.00 24.86 -2.41
CA THR A 67 -6.43 24.60 -1.12
C THR A 67 -6.09 23.11 -1.03
N PRO A 68 -4.86 22.73 -0.66
CA PRO A 68 -4.56 21.34 -0.36
C PRO A 68 -5.58 20.90 0.69
N ASN A 69 -6.44 19.95 0.32
CA ASN A 69 -7.38 19.34 1.26
C ASN A 69 -6.56 18.93 2.47
N GLU A 70 -6.91 19.48 3.64
CA GLU A 70 -6.18 19.38 4.90
C GLU A 70 -5.99 17.89 5.20
N SER A 71 -4.86 17.37 4.73
CA SER A 71 -4.49 15.98 4.86
C SER A 71 -3.82 15.91 6.21
N GLU A 72 -4.63 15.59 7.21
CA GLU A 72 -4.14 15.26 8.54
C GLU A 72 -3.05 14.18 8.35
N THR A 73 -1.82 14.54 8.68
CA THR A 73 -0.64 13.69 8.46
C THR A 73 -0.87 12.35 9.16
N PRO A 74 -0.55 11.20 8.51
CA PRO A 74 -0.70 9.89 9.13
C PRO A 74 -0.06 9.89 10.52
N ARG A 75 -0.86 9.60 11.57
CA ARG A 75 -0.33 9.49 12.94
C ARG A 75 -0.05 8.01 13.22
N PRO A 76 1.22 7.59 13.26
CA PRO A 76 1.52 6.19 13.53
C PRO A 76 1.20 5.85 15.00
N ASN A 77 0.43 4.79 15.20
CA ASN A 77 0.47 4.00 16.43
C ASN A 77 1.37 2.78 16.19
N GLY A 78 2.55 3.02 15.58
CA GLY A 78 3.53 1.98 15.28
C GLY A 78 4.31 1.59 16.53
N THR A 79 4.71 0.33 16.60
CA THR A 79 5.78 -0.10 17.52
C THR A 79 7.11 0.44 17.02
N ASP A 80 8.11 0.65 17.90
CA ASP A 80 9.45 1.10 17.49
C ASP A 80 10.12 0.20 16.42
N ALA A 81 9.64 -1.04 16.24
CA ALA A 81 10.16 -1.99 15.26
C ALA A 81 9.77 -1.69 13.79
N VAL A 82 8.64 -1.02 13.53
CA VAL A 82 8.11 -0.84 12.17
C VAL A 82 7.54 0.55 12.00
N ASP A 83 7.90 1.18 10.88
CA ASP A 83 7.27 2.40 10.41
C ASP A 83 6.47 2.18 9.11
N LEU A 84 5.39 2.94 8.96
CA LEU A 84 4.50 2.91 7.82
C LEU A 84 4.28 4.33 7.32
N ASP A 85 4.67 4.58 6.08
CA ASP A 85 4.55 5.89 5.46
C ASP A 85 3.78 5.84 4.14
N VAL A 86 2.91 6.83 3.91
CA VAL A 86 2.18 6.98 2.66
C VAL A 86 2.95 7.91 1.74
N LYS A 87 3.69 7.33 0.79
CA LYS A 87 4.57 8.08 -0.12
C LYS A 87 3.80 8.85 -1.19
N GLU A 88 2.73 8.25 -1.72
CA GLU A 88 2.05 8.82 -2.87
C GLU A 88 0.58 8.43 -2.93
N ILE A 89 -0.27 9.38 -3.35
CA ILE A 89 -1.68 9.16 -3.69
C ILE A 89 -1.94 9.75 -5.06
N ARG A 90 -2.25 8.91 -6.05
CA ARG A 90 -2.62 9.30 -7.41
C ARG A 90 -4.10 9.07 -7.68
N ASN A 91 -4.72 9.97 -8.44
CA ASN A 91 -6.04 9.74 -9.00
C ASN A 91 -5.95 8.74 -10.19
N CYS A 92 -6.84 7.76 -10.24
CA CYS A 92 -6.96 6.80 -11.35
C CYS A 92 -8.38 6.70 -11.94
N GLY A 93 -9.24 7.66 -11.61
CA GLY A 93 -10.66 7.73 -12.00
C GLY A 93 -11.51 8.34 -10.88
N ASP A 94 -12.76 8.69 -11.18
CA ASP A 94 -13.64 9.41 -10.24
C ASP A 94 -13.80 8.72 -8.88
N ARG A 95 -13.79 7.38 -8.91
CA ARG A 95 -13.97 6.51 -7.75
C ARG A 95 -12.71 5.75 -7.36
N CYS A 96 -11.57 6.13 -7.94
CA CYS A 96 -10.33 5.36 -7.90
C CYS A 96 -9.17 6.20 -7.35
N ARG A 97 -8.43 5.64 -6.41
CA ARG A 97 -7.13 6.14 -5.95
C ARG A 97 -6.09 5.04 -6.02
N ARG A 98 -4.87 5.39 -6.43
CA ARG A 98 -3.70 4.52 -6.38
C ARG A 98 -2.79 5.04 -5.29
N VAL A 99 -2.53 4.24 -4.26
CA VAL A 99 -1.77 4.64 -3.08
C VAL A 99 -0.52 3.81 -3.00
N THR A 100 0.64 4.45 -2.89
CA THR A 100 1.92 3.80 -2.64
C THR A 100 2.30 4.02 -1.19
N ALA A 101 2.50 2.93 -0.47
CA ALA A 101 2.94 2.93 0.92
C ALA A 101 4.30 2.23 1.05
N ASN A 102 5.12 2.76 1.95
CA ASN A 102 6.40 2.22 2.34
C ASN A 102 6.29 1.59 3.73
N VAL A 103 6.86 0.40 3.90
CA VAL A 103 7.06 -0.21 5.22
C VAL A 103 8.56 -0.24 5.48
N THR A 104 8.98 0.31 6.61
CA THR A 104 10.38 0.29 7.06
C THR A 104 10.52 -0.53 8.33
N ASN A 105 11.54 -1.39 8.38
CA ASN A 105 11.97 -2.05 9.61
C ASN A 105 12.95 -1.13 10.36
N ASN A 106 12.50 -0.48 11.42
CA ASN A 106 13.35 0.40 12.25
C ASN A 106 14.09 -0.36 13.36
N GLY A 107 13.90 -1.68 13.44
CA GLY A 107 14.59 -2.54 14.40
C GLY A 107 16.03 -2.90 13.97
N THR A 108 16.77 -3.46 14.93
CA THR A 108 18.12 -4.01 14.71
C THR A 108 18.11 -5.45 14.20
N GLU A 109 16.99 -6.14 14.30
CA GLU A 109 16.79 -7.51 13.80
C GLU A 109 16.00 -7.53 12.51
N SER A 110 16.03 -8.66 11.80
CA SER A 110 15.32 -8.80 10.54
C SER A 110 13.91 -9.32 10.73
N LEU A 111 12.92 -8.65 10.13
CA LEU A 111 11.53 -9.07 10.13
C LEU A 111 11.32 -10.18 9.08
N ARG A 112 10.55 -11.21 9.46
CA ARG A 112 10.24 -12.37 8.63
C ARG A 112 8.75 -12.42 8.32
N ASN A 113 8.42 -12.86 7.12
CA ASN A 113 7.04 -13.02 6.66
C ASN A 113 6.16 -11.77 6.86
N VAL A 114 6.73 -10.60 6.58
CA VAL A 114 6.05 -9.32 6.68
C VAL A 114 4.86 -9.28 5.72
N THR A 115 3.69 -9.07 6.32
CA THR A 115 2.40 -8.92 5.63
C THR A 115 1.70 -7.68 6.17
N VAL A 116 0.97 -7.00 5.29
CA VAL A 116 0.24 -5.80 5.62
C VAL A 116 -1.20 -5.97 5.19
N GLU A 117 -2.12 -5.80 6.13
CA GLU A 117 -3.54 -5.78 5.87
C GLU A 117 -4.04 -4.35 6.08
N THR A 118 -4.63 -3.76 5.04
CA THR A 118 -5.29 -2.46 5.15
C THR A 118 -6.80 -2.66 5.05
N ARG A 119 -7.55 -2.03 5.95
CA ARG A 119 -9.01 -2.00 5.98
C ARG A 119 -9.49 -0.55 6.02
N ILE A 120 -10.47 -0.23 5.19
CA ILE A 120 -11.12 1.08 5.17
C ILE A 120 -12.58 0.91 5.57
N ARG A 121 -13.05 1.74 6.49
CA ARG A 121 -14.42 1.75 7.00
C ARG A 121 -15.06 3.13 6.85
N ALA A 122 -16.36 3.12 6.56
CA ALA A 122 -17.25 4.26 6.76
C ALA A 122 -18.18 3.90 7.92
N ALA A 123 -18.15 4.69 9.00
CA ALA A 123 -18.65 4.28 10.32
C ALA A 123 -18.17 2.86 10.69
N ASP A 124 -19.09 1.92 10.93
CA ASP A 124 -18.79 0.53 11.28
C ASP A 124 -18.74 -0.42 10.08
N SER A 125 -19.09 0.07 8.88
CA SER A 125 -19.10 -0.74 7.66
C SER A 125 -17.72 -0.76 6.99
N ARG A 126 -17.17 -1.95 6.76
CA ARG A 126 -15.99 -2.12 5.89
C ARG A 126 -16.37 -1.89 4.43
N ILE A 127 -15.68 -0.95 3.80
CA ILE A 127 -15.90 -0.56 2.39
C ILE A 127 -14.73 -0.94 1.48
N TRP A 128 -13.57 -1.29 2.05
CA TRP A 128 -12.44 -1.78 1.29
C TRP A 128 -11.47 -2.56 2.18
N SER A 129 -10.76 -3.52 1.61
CA SER A 129 -9.75 -4.33 2.30
C SER A 129 -8.72 -4.84 1.32
N ARG A 130 -7.46 -4.92 1.73
CA ARG A 130 -6.43 -5.61 0.94
C ARG A 130 -5.26 -6.08 1.78
N ASP A 131 -4.72 -7.23 1.39
CA ASP A 131 -3.49 -7.80 1.92
C ASP A 131 -2.34 -7.64 0.91
N HIS A 132 -1.15 -7.31 1.43
CA HIS A 132 0.09 -7.23 0.68
C HIS A 132 1.21 -7.98 1.40
N ARG A 133 1.94 -8.83 0.67
CA ARG A 133 3.13 -9.49 1.17
C ARG A 133 4.39 -8.70 0.81
N PHE A 134 5.21 -8.42 1.82
CA PHE A 134 6.50 -7.76 1.69
C PHE A 134 7.66 -8.75 1.80
N GLY A 135 7.42 -9.93 2.40
CA GLY A 135 8.44 -10.97 2.52
C GLY A 135 9.33 -10.71 3.73
N ASN A 136 10.63 -10.76 3.55
CA ASN A 136 11.58 -10.50 4.64
C ASN A 136 12.15 -9.10 4.50
N LEU A 137 12.28 -8.38 5.62
CA LEU A 137 12.92 -7.07 5.68
C LEU A 137 14.12 -7.14 6.62
N SER A 138 15.32 -6.88 6.08
CA SER A 138 16.54 -6.71 6.90
C SER A 138 16.41 -5.54 7.86
N ALA A 139 17.29 -5.45 8.86
CA ALA A 139 17.37 -4.30 9.74
C ALA A 139 17.55 -3.00 8.91
N ASN A 140 16.79 -1.96 9.24
CA ASN A 140 16.76 -0.67 8.53
C ASN A 140 16.35 -0.74 7.04
N ALA A 141 15.88 -1.89 6.56
CA ALA A 141 15.41 -2.02 5.18
C ALA A 141 13.96 -1.56 5.07
N SER A 142 13.63 -1.01 3.89
CA SER A 142 12.27 -0.61 3.56
C SER A 142 11.83 -1.21 2.24
N ALA A 143 10.51 -1.27 2.04
CA ALA A 143 9.93 -1.75 0.80
C ALA A 143 8.60 -1.05 0.51
N ASP A 144 8.34 -0.82 -0.76
CA ASP A 144 7.14 -0.15 -1.25
C ASP A 144 6.12 -1.13 -1.83
N ARG A 145 4.84 -0.84 -1.62
CA ARG A 145 3.74 -1.48 -2.35
C ARG A 145 2.71 -0.45 -2.74
N THR A 146 2.16 -0.64 -3.93
CA THR A 146 1.09 0.18 -4.45
C THR A 146 -0.23 -0.59 -4.46
N ALA A 147 -1.26 -0.01 -3.87
CA ALA A 147 -2.62 -0.51 -3.85
C ALA A 147 -3.54 0.37 -4.71
N ARG A 148 -4.45 -0.26 -5.47
CA ARG A 148 -5.57 0.41 -6.12
C ARG A 148 -6.80 0.29 -5.23
N ILE A 149 -7.31 1.44 -4.79
CA ILE A 149 -8.53 1.59 -4.01
C ILE A 149 -9.58 2.09 -4.99
N GLU A 150 -10.59 1.26 -5.25
CA GLU A 150 -11.69 1.62 -6.13
C GLU A 150 -12.99 1.27 -5.41
N LEU A 151 -13.85 2.27 -5.25
CA LEU A 151 -15.10 2.14 -4.53
C LEU A 151 -16.26 1.97 -5.51
N SER A 152 -17.12 1.00 -5.25
CA SER A 152 -18.45 0.87 -5.85
C SER A 152 -19.33 2.08 -5.51
N LEU A 153 -20.41 2.28 -6.28
CA LEU A 153 -21.38 3.34 -6.01
C LEU A 153 -21.99 3.20 -4.61
N GLY A 154 -22.29 1.98 -4.17
CA GLY A 154 -22.81 1.71 -2.83
C GLY A 154 -21.82 2.08 -1.72
N GLU A 155 -20.53 1.85 -1.92
CA GLU A 155 -19.49 2.23 -0.95
C GLU A 155 -19.31 3.75 -0.87
N ILE A 156 -19.33 4.47 -2.00
CA ILE A 156 -19.28 5.94 -2.01
C ILE A 156 -20.49 6.54 -1.29
N LEU A 157 -21.69 5.99 -1.51
CA LEU A 157 -22.89 6.44 -0.81
C LEU A 157 -22.77 6.24 0.71
N ARG A 158 -22.11 5.17 1.17
CA ARG A 158 -21.83 4.97 2.61
C ARG A 158 -20.87 6.02 3.15
N VAL A 159 -19.82 6.36 2.40
CA VAL A 159 -18.87 7.42 2.77
C VAL A 159 -19.57 8.77 2.84
N ALA A 160 -20.41 9.11 1.84
CA ALA A 160 -21.17 10.35 1.81
C ALA A 160 -22.13 10.46 3.01
N ARG A 161 -22.81 9.36 3.39
CA ARG A 161 -23.66 9.29 4.59
C ARG A 161 -22.89 9.38 5.91
N ASN A 162 -21.57 9.20 5.87
CA ASN A 162 -20.67 9.33 7.00
C ASN A 162 -19.84 10.63 6.91
N ASP A 163 -20.46 11.73 6.51
CA ASP A 163 -19.86 13.06 6.36
C ASP A 163 -18.62 13.10 5.46
N GLY A 164 -18.56 12.21 4.46
CA GLY A 164 -17.40 12.08 3.60
C GLY A 164 -16.16 11.52 4.29
N ARG A 165 -16.28 10.99 5.52
CA ARG A 165 -15.16 10.51 6.33
C ARG A 165 -14.97 9.00 6.24
N VAL A 166 -13.72 8.57 6.33
CA VAL A 166 -13.32 7.17 6.45
C VAL A 166 -12.34 6.97 7.59
N ARG A 167 -12.32 5.75 8.14
CA ARG A 167 -11.30 5.26 9.05
C ARG A 167 -10.48 4.19 8.36
N ILE A 168 -9.17 4.37 8.34
CA ILE A 168 -8.20 3.48 7.70
C ILE A 168 -7.44 2.80 8.82
N GLU A 169 -7.46 1.46 8.84
CA GLU A 169 -6.63 0.65 9.73
C GLU A 169 -5.66 -0.14 8.88
N THR A 170 -4.36 -0.02 9.17
CA THR A 170 -3.33 -0.84 8.55
C THR A 170 -2.63 -1.65 9.63
N THR A 171 -2.69 -2.98 9.53
CA THR A 171 -2.04 -3.90 10.44
C THR A 171 -0.86 -4.55 9.73
N VAL A 172 0.35 -4.28 10.21
CA VAL A 172 1.57 -4.97 9.79
C VAL A 172 1.78 -6.17 10.70
N ARG A 173 2.03 -7.34 10.14
CA ARG A 173 2.31 -8.60 10.86
C ARG A 173 3.61 -9.21 10.37
N TRP A 174 4.38 -9.76 11.29
CA TRP A 174 5.60 -10.54 11.04
C TRP A 174 5.69 -11.67 12.08
N ASP A 175 6.60 -12.61 11.89
CA ASP A 175 6.70 -13.79 12.80
C ASP A 175 6.95 -13.43 14.27
N GLY A 176 7.49 -12.23 14.54
CA GLY A 176 7.81 -11.74 15.88
C GLY A 176 6.80 -10.75 16.47
N GLY A 177 5.70 -10.42 15.78
CA GLY A 177 4.73 -9.46 16.31
C GLY A 177 3.81 -8.78 15.28
N THR A 178 3.14 -7.74 15.75
CA THR A 178 2.25 -6.93 14.93
C THR A 178 2.25 -5.47 15.37
N ALA A 179 2.03 -4.56 14.41
CA ALA A 179 1.83 -3.14 14.62
C ALA A 179 0.56 -2.69 13.88
N THR A 180 -0.25 -1.82 14.50
CA THR A 180 -1.49 -1.33 13.89
C THR A 180 -1.52 0.19 13.85
N PHE A 181 -1.68 0.72 12.64
CA PHE A 181 -1.75 2.14 12.33
C PHE A 181 -3.20 2.50 12.04
N THR A 182 -3.71 3.58 12.63
CA THR A 182 -5.10 4.02 12.43
C THR A 182 -5.14 5.49 12.06
N GLU A 183 -5.81 5.81 10.95
CA GLU A 183 -6.00 7.16 10.44
C GLU A 183 -7.49 7.43 10.22
N ARG A 184 -7.90 8.69 10.37
CA ARG A 184 -9.22 9.17 9.95
C ARG A 184 -9.01 10.26 8.91
N ARG A 185 -9.83 10.26 7.86
CA ARG A 185 -9.69 11.23 6.78
C ARG A 185 -11.03 11.58 6.16
N ARG A 186 -11.19 12.85 5.75
CA ARG A 186 -12.27 13.29 4.86
C ARG A 186 -11.85 13.09 3.41
N VAL A 187 -12.65 12.36 2.65
CA VAL A 187 -12.36 11.97 1.25
C VAL A 187 -13.45 12.39 0.27
N LEU A 188 -14.58 12.90 0.77
CA LEU A 188 -15.61 13.60 0.00
C LEU A 188 -15.92 14.93 0.70
N ASP A 189 -16.13 15.98 -0.10
CA ASP A 189 -16.47 17.32 0.37
C ASP A 189 -17.98 17.54 0.37
#